data_AF-A0A0G4NKF2-F1
#
_entry.id   AF-A0A0G4NKF2-F1
#
_cell.length_a   1.000
_cell.length_b   1.000
_cell.length_c   1.000
_cell.angle_alpha   90.00
_cell.angle_beta   90.00
_cell.angle_gamma   90.00
#
_symmetry.space_group_name_H-M   'P 1'
#
loop_
_entity.id
_entity.type
_entity.pdbx_description
1 polymer ?
#
loop_
_entity_poly.entity_id
_entity_poly.type
_entity_poly.pdbx_seq_one_letter_code
_entity_poly.pdbx_strand_id
1 'polypeptide(L)'
;MSDHNSNKLSSTFAMSPLASHGPKWSALWEEKYTPWDRGGPSLALNDFLLSRPNLVPPVTSSTASRPKALVPGCGKGHDVLLLAAFGYDVIGLDFAPGAASEAIENEKSVREAQRDGDKTTDVYKPKDGVPSVGAVSWATGDFFSNDWLEKSNISKETTFDLIFDYTSSPSLEWGKGDLEDLVGWDS
;
A
#
# COMPACT_ATOMS: atom_id res chain seq x y z
N MET A 1 -22.55 -12.54 30.40
CA MET A 1 -22.46 -11.27 29.65
C MET A 1 -21.03 -10.77 29.75
N SER A 2 -20.22 -11.09 28.76
CA SER A 2 -18.86 -10.55 28.58
C SER A 2 -18.39 -10.97 27.20
N ASP A 3 -19.07 -10.44 26.18
CA ASP A 3 -18.48 -10.36 24.85
C ASP A 3 -17.57 -9.14 24.85
N HIS A 4 -16.34 -9.30 24.37
CA HIS A 4 -15.54 -8.36 23.56
C HIS A 4 -14.09 -8.82 23.62
N ASN A 5 -13.76 -9.79 22.77
CA ASN A 5 -12.37 -10.08 22.41
C ASN A 5 -11.89 -8.98 21.44
N SER A 6 -11.85 -7.73 21.90
CA SER A 6 -11.38 -6.62 21.07
C SER A 6 -9.86 -6.73 20.93
N ASN A 7 -9.39 -7.14 19.75
CA ASN A 7 -7.96 -7.16 19.43
C ASN A 7 -7.38 -5.75 19.66
N LYS A 8 -6.14 -5.65 20.16
CA LYS A 8 -5.41 -4.42 20.49
C LYS A 8 -5.61 -3.33 19.45
N LEU A 9 -5.55 -3.70 18.17
CA LEU A 9 -5.81 -2.79 17.05
C LEU A 9 -7.16 -2.07 17.17
N SER A 10 -8.27 -2.79 17.33
CA SER A 10 -9.61 -2.22 17.47
C SER A 10 -9.68 -1.30 18.70
N SER A 11 -9.14 -1.74 19.84
CA SER A 11 -9.17 -0.96 21.08
C SER A 11 -8.39 0.37 20.98
N THR A 12 -7.32 0.42 20.17
CA THR A 12 -6.53 1.63 19.95
C THR A 12 -7.34 2.73 19.27
N PHE A 13 -8.32 2.38 18.41
CA PHE A 13 -9.02 3.32 17.55
C PHE A 13 -10.51 3.54 17.91
N ALA A 14 -11.19 2.57 18.52
CA ALA A 14 -12.66 2.51 18.66
C ALA A 14 -13.36 3.77 19.23
N MET A 15 -12.66 4.59 20.02
CA MET A 15 -13.22 5.80 20.65
C MET A 15 -12.38 7.05 20.42
N SER A 16 -11.53 7.05 19.39
CA SER A 16 -10.58 8.13 19.13
C SER A 16 -10.98 8.95 17.91
N PRO A 17 -10.97 10.30 17.97
CA PRO A 17 -11.21 11.14 16.80
C PRO A 17 -10.23 10.82 15.68
N LEU A 18 -10.68 10.89 14.42
CA LEU A 18 -9.85 10.59 13.24
C LEU A 18 -8.53 11.38 13.23
N ALA A 19 -8.56 12.67 13.62
CA ALA A 19 -7.37 13.52 13.71
C ALA A 19 -6.28 13.00 14.66
N SER A 20 -6.62 12.09 15.59
CA SER A 20 -5.69 11.46 16.52
C SER A 20 -5.15 10.11 16.04
N HIS A 21 -5.62 9.60 14.89
CA HIS A 21 -5.26 8.27 14.40
C HIS A 21 -3.81 8.20 13.91
N GLY A 22 -3.28 9.25 13.30
CA GLY A 22 -1.90 9.28 12.81
C GLY A 22 -0.86 8.93 13.90
N PRO A 23 -0.80 9.67 15.02
CA PRO A 23 0.12 9.35 16.11
C PRO A 23 -0.07 7.94 16.69
N LYS A 24 -1.31 7.43 16.71
CA LYS A 24 -1.60 6.05 17.16
C LYS A 24 -1.03 5.01 16.21
N TRP A 25 -1.14 5.22 14.88
CA TRP A 25 -0.47 4.37 13.90
C TRP A 25 1.05 4.39 14.08
N SER A 26 1.65 5.56 14.32
CA SER A 26 3.09 5.69 14.61
C SER A 26 3.52 4.86 15.83
N ALA A 27 2.76 4.92 16.92
CA ALA A 27 3.04 4.15 18.12
C ALA A 27 3.02 2.62 17.87
N LEU A 28 2.07 2.11 17.08
CA LEU A 28 2.02 0.69 16.76
C LEU A 28 3.23 0.23 15.93
N TRP A 29 3.74 1.07 15.03
CA TRP A 29 4.98 0.82 14.29
C TRP A 29 6.21 0.82 15.19
N GLU A 30 6.30 1.74 16.15
CA GLU A 30 7.37 1.79 17.15
C GLU A 30 7.39 0.52 18.02
N GLU A 31 6.20 0.01 18.36
CA GLU A 31 6.01 -1.24 19.10
C GLU A 31 6.21 -2.50 18.24
N LYS A 32 6.52 -2.36 16.94
CA LYS A 32 6.60 -3.47 15.97
C LYS A 32 5.33 -4.33 15.92
N TYR A 33 4.18 -3.74 16.26
CA TYR A 33 2.89 -4.40 16.22
C TYR A 33 2.21 -4.11 14.89
N THR A 34 2.40 -5.01 13.91
CA THR A 34 1.90 -4.83 12.53
C THR A 34 1.01 -6.02 12.08
N PRO A 35 -0.09 -6.35 12.79
CA PRO A 35 -0.94 -7.49 12.44
C PRO A 35 -1.70 -7.33 11.11
N TRP A 36 -1.74 -6.12 10.55
CA TRP A 36 -2.34 -5.85 9.24
C TRP A 36 -1.37 -6.12 8.07
N ASP A 37 -0.07 -6.24 8.36
CA ASP A 37 0.92 -6.57 7.32
C ASP A 37 0.75 -8.04 6.89
N ARG A 38 0.59 -8.24 5.58
CA ARG A 38 0.37 -9.56 4.99
C ARG A 38 1.66 -10.19 4.45
N GLY A 39 2.79 -9.47 4.54
CA GLY A 39 4.11 -9.95 4.12
C GLY A 39 4.33 -9.98 2.61
N GLY A 40 3.45 -9.36 1.83
CA GLY A 40 3.50 -9.35 0.37
C GLY A 40 2.52 -8.34 -0.21
N PRO A 41 2.55 -8.13 -1.54
CA PRO A 41 1.69 -7.14 -2.18
C PRO A 41 0.25 -7.64 -2.22
N SER A 42 -0.69 -6.72 -2.45
CA SER A 42 -2.09 -7.04 -2.68
C SER A 42 -2.23 -7.92 -3.92
N LEU A 43 -2.70 -9.15 -3.71
CA LEU A 43 -2.99 -10.10 -4.80
C LEU A 43 -4.03 -9.51 -5.76
N ALA A 44 -5.03 -8.81 -5.23
CA ALA A 44 -6.07 -8.17 -6.04
C ALA A 44 -5.49 -7.06 -6.94
N LEU A 45 -4.52 -6.28 -6.45
CA LEU A 45 -3.82 -5.29 -7.27
C LEU A 45 -3.01 -5.96 -8.37
N ASN A 46 -2.22 -6.99 -8.04
CA ASN A 46 -1.43 -7.72 -9.02
C ASN A 46 -2.32 -8.31 -10.13
N ASP A 47 -3.41 -8.97 -9.75
CA ASP A 47 -4.35 -9.57 -10.70
C ASP A 47 -5.04 -8.51 -11.57
N PHE A 48 -5.41 -7.37 -10.99
CA PHE A 48 -5.98 -6.24 -11.73
C PHE A 48 -5.01 -5.71 -12.79
N LEU A 49 -3.76 -5.46 -12.42
CA LEU A 49 -2.73 -4.93 -13.34
C LEU A 49 -2.41 -5.91 -14.48
N LEU A 50 -2.42 -7.23 -14.20
CA LEU A 50 -2.22 -8.27 -15.21
C LEU A 50 -3.41 -8.45 -16.14
N SER A 51 -4.63 -8.46 -15.60
CA SER A 51 -5.83 -8.83 -16.37
C SER A 51 -6.51 -7.65 -17.06
N ARG A 52 -6.29 -6.43 -16.58
CA ARG A 52 -6.95 -5.22 -17.09
C ARG A 52 -5.96 -4.06 -17.34
N PRO A 53 -4.88 -4.29 -18.10
CA PRO A 53 -3.85 -3.27 -18.34
C PRO A 53 -4.35 -2.03 -19.08
N ASN A 54 -5.53 -2.08 -19.71
CA ASN A 54 -6.14 -0.94 -20.39
C ASN A 54 -6.90 0.02 -19.46
N LEU A 55 -7.09 -0.34 -18.18
CA LEU A 55 -7.82 0.49 -17.20
C LEU A 55 -6.90 1.42 -16.40
N VAL A 56 -5.58 1.27 -16.56
CA VAL A 56 -4.55 2.16 -16.02
C VAL A 56 -3.53 2.45 -17.12
N PRO A 57 -2.77 3.56 -17.07
CA PRO A 57 -1.82 3.87 -18.13
C PRO A 57 -0.74 2.78 -18.26
N PRO A 58 -0.61 2.11 -19.42
CA PRO A 58 0.37 1.04 -19.58
C PRO A 58 1.78 1.61 -19.70
N VAL A 59 2.77 0.88 -19.20
CA VAL A 59 4.19 1.21 -19.36
C VAL A 59 4.84 0.23 -20.34
N THR A 60 5.24 0.76 -21.48
CA THR A 60 5.93 0.06 -22.57
C THR A 60 7.25 0.73 -22.91
N SER A 61 8.07 0.10 -23.76
CA SER A 61 9.30 0.70 -24.30
C SER A 61 9.07 1.99 -25.09
N SER A 62 7.86 2.22 -25.60
CA SER A 62 7.49 3.44 -26.33
C SER A 62 6.93 4.58 -25.45
N THR A 63 6.83 4.37 -24.13
CA THR A 63 6.25 5.38 -23.23
C THR A 63 7.23 6.54 -23.06
N ALA A 64 6.83 7.74 -23.49
CA ALA A 64 7.69 8.93 -23.44
C ALA A 64 8.02 9.38 -22.02
N SER A 65 7.10 9.20 -21.07
CA SER A 65 7.27 9.45 -19.64
C SER A 65 6.56 8.36 -18.86
N ARG A 66 7.16 7.92 -17.74
CA ARG A 66 6.55 6.90 -16.88
C ARG A 66 5.35 7.52 -16.15
N PRO A 67 4.21 6.81 -16.05
CA PRO A 67 3.10 7.25 -15.23
C PRO A 67 3.50 7.25 -13.75
N LYS A 68 2.93 8.18 -12.99
CA LYS A 68 3.19 8.35 -11.56
C LYS A 68 2.11 7.70 -10.72
N ALA A 69 2.50 6.97 -9.69
CA ALA A 69 1.58 6.37 -8.73
C ALA A 69 1.84 6.84 -7.30
N LEU A 70 0.79 6.90 -6.48
CA LEU A 70 0.85 7.17 -5.05
C LEU A 70 0.21 6.03 -4.27
N VAL A 71 0.88 5.57 -3.23
CA VAL A 71 0.34 4.59 -2.27
C VAL A 71 0.30 5.25 -0.89
N PRO A 72 -0.85 5.81 -0.46
CA PRO A 72 -1.02 6.29 0.90
C PRO A 72 -1.15 5.13 1.88
N GLY A 73 -0.65 5.30 3.11
CA GLY A 73 -0.57 4.23 4.09
C GLY A 73 0.29 3.06 3.62
N CYS A 74 1.44 3.36 2.99
CA CYS A 74 2.21 2.33 2.27
C CYS A 74 2.80 1.23 3.16
N GLY A 75 2.87 1.42 4.48
CA GLY A 75 3.41 0.42 5.40
C GLY A 75 4.84 0.01 5.00
N LYS A 76 5.09 -1.30 4.84
CA LYS A 76 6.38 -1.84 4.35
C LYS A 76 6.59 -1.70 2.84
N GLY A 77 5.69 -1.03 2.13
CA GLY A 77 5.89 -0.68 0.72
C GLY A 77 5.70 -1.82 -0.27
N HIS A 78 5.04 -2.92 0.10
CA HIS A 78 4.85 -4.06 -0.81
C HIS A 78 4.14 -3.66 -2.11
N ASP A 79 3.07 -2.87 -2.04
CA ASP A 79 2.34 -2.42 -3.23
C ASP A 79 3.09 -1.34 -4.02
N VAL A 80 3.94 -0.56 -3.34
CA VAL A 80 4.83 0.41 -3.99
C VAL A 80 5.84 -0.31 -4.90
N LEU A 81 6.46 -1.38 -4.38
CA LEU A 81 7.40 -2.21 -5.14
C LEU A 81 6.68 -2.96 -6.28
N LEU A 82 5.44 -3.40 -6.06
CA LEU A 82 4.63 -4.01 -7.12
C LEU A 82 4.35 -3.03 -8.25
N LEU A 83 3.85 -1.84 -7.95
CA LEU A 83 3.57 -0.81 -8.97
C LEU A 83 4.85 -0.39 -9.71
N ALA A 84 5.98 -0.30 -9.02
CA ALA A 84 7.27 -0.05 -9.64
C ALA A 84 7.66 -1.18 -10.61
N ALA A 85 7.32 -2.43 -10.31
CA ALA A 85 7.53 -3.59 -11.19
C ALA A 85 6.68 -3.53 -12.48
N PHE A 86 5.50 -2.91 -12.42
CA PHE A 86 4.70 -2.55 -13.60
C PHE A 86 5.18 -1.27 -14.30
N GLY A 87 6.22 -0.65 -13.76
CA GLY A 87 6.96 0.42 -14.40
C GLY A 87 6.51 1.83 -14.03
N TYR A 88 5.65 2.00 -13.04
CA TYR A 88 5.26 3.32 -12.53
C TYR A 88 6.40 3.95 -11.73
N ASP A 89 6.53 5.27 -11.77
CA ASP A 89 7.29 6.00 -10.76
C ASP A 89 6.39 6.19 -9.54
N VAL A 90 6.73 5.58 -8.41
CA VAL A 90 5.83 5.41 -7.27
C VAL A 90 6.34 6.16 -6.04
N ILE A 91 5.42 6.85 -5.38
CA ILE A 91 5.64 7.45 -4.08
C ILE A 91 4.88 6.64 -3.04
N GLY A 92 5.59 6.06 -2.07
CA GLY A 92 5.00 5.50 -0.87
C GLY A 92 4.88 6.57 0.20
N LEU A 93 3.68 6.83 0.70
CA LEU A 93 3.42 7.79 1.76
C LEU A 93 2.86 7.06 2.98
N ASP A 94 3.44 7.27 4.15
CA ASP A 94 2.86 6.81 5.41
C ASP A 94 2.93 7.91 6.48
N PHE A 95 1.98 7.92 7.41
CA PHE A 95 2.06 8.85 8.53
C PHE A 95 3.24 8.53 9.45
N ALA A 96 3.53 7.24 9.66
CA ALA A 96 4.51 6.77 10.61
C ALA A 96 5.93 6.74 9.99
N PRO A 97 6.92 7.45 10.58
CA PRO A 97 8.32 7.33 10.14
C PRO A 97 8.89 5.92 10.26
N GLY A 98 8.40 5.14 11.22
CA GLY A 98 8.73 3.72 11.37
C GLY A 98 8.32 2.88 10.16
N ALA A 99 7.15 3.16 9.56
CA ALA A 99 6.69 2.48 8.35
C ALA A 99 7.62 2.74 7.16
N ALA A 100 7.95 4.01 6.91
CA ALA A 100 8.88 4.38 5.85
C ALA A 100 10.27 3.74 6.02
N SER A 101 10.75 3.63 7.27
CA SER A 101 12.02 2.95 7.57
C SER A 101 11.96 1.46 7.23
N GLU A 102 10.85 0.79 7.58
CA GLU A 102 10.61 -0.62 7.24
C GLU A 102 10.42 -0.82 5.74
N ALA A 103 9.82 0.14 5.03
CA ALA A 103 9.66 0.10 3.58
C ALA A 103 11.01 0.18 2.85
N ILE A 104 11.89 1.08 3.29
CA ILE A 104 13.26 1.19 2.77
C ILE A 104 14.02 -0.11 3.00
N GLU A 105 13.87 -0.74 4.17
CA GLU A 105 14.55 -2.00 4.46
C GLU A 105 14.00 -3.18 3.66
N ASN A 106 12.68 -3.23 3.48
CA ASN A 106 12.02 -4.21 2.61
C ASN A 106 12.49 -4.04 1.15
N GLU A 107 12.58 -2.82 0.63
CA GLU A 107 13.10 -2.55 -0.71
C GLU A 107 14.52 -3.10 -0.89
N LYS A 108 15.42 -2.88 0.07
CA LYS A 108 16.78 -3.44 0.03
C LYS A 108 16.75 -4.96 0.06
N SER A 109 15.99 -5.54 0.99
CA SER A 109 15.87 -6.99 1.15
C SER A 109 15.37 -7.65 -0.14
N VAL A 110 14.36 -7.07 -0.79
CA VAL A 110 13.86 -7.54 -2.09
C VAL A 110 14.96 -7.47 -3.16
N ARG A 111 15.70 -6.36 -3.24
CA ARG A 111 16.78 -6.20 -4.22
C ARG A 111 17.93 -7.18 -3.99
N GLU A 112 18.27 -7.49 -2.75
CA GLU A 112 19.29 -8.48 -2.39
C GLU A 112 18.83 -9.89 -2.76
N ALA A 113 17.64 -10.28 -2.33
CA ALA A 113 17.03 -11.57 -2.68
C ALA A 113 16.90 -11.77 -4.20
N GLN A 114 16.59 -10.71 -4.97
CA GLN A 114 16.59 -10.77 -6.44
C GLN A 114 17.98 -11.06 -7.02
N ARG A 115 19.06 -10.48 -6.46
CA ARG A 115 20.44 -10.75 -6.91
C ARG A 115 20.84 -12.19 -6.62
N ASP A 116 20.38 -12.73 -5.51
CA ASP A 116 20.63 -14.11 -5.10
C ASP A 116 19.75 -15.12 -5.88
N GLY A 117 18.84 -14.64 -6.72
CA GLY A 117 17.99 -15.48 -7.56
C GLY A 117 16.78 -16.06 -6.82
N ASP A 118 16.38 -15.47 -5.68
CA ASP A 118 15.19 -15.89 -4.94
C ASP A 118 13.92 -15.57 -5.72
N LYS A 119 13.20 -16.64 -6.09
CA LYS A 119 11.95 -16.57 -6.86
C LYS A 119 10.77 -16.01 -6.06
N THR A 120 10.85 -15.96 -4.73
CA THR A 120 9.79 -15.33 -3.91
C THR A 120 9.62 -13.84 -4.23
N THR A 121 10.65 -13.21 -4.80
CA THR A 121 10.66 -11.79 -5.21
C THR A 121 10.35 -11.56 -6.69
N ASP A 122 9.99 -12.61 -7.45
CA ASP A 122 9.66 -12.49 -8.88
C ASP A 122 8.47 -11.56 -9.14
N VAL A 123 7.58 -11.45 -8.15
CA VAL A 123 6.46 -10.50 -8.20
C VAL A 123 6.91 -9.03 -8.30
N TYR A 124 8.15 -8.72 -7.89
CA TYR A 124 8.74 -7.37 -7.95
C TYR A 124 9.70 -7.15 -9.13
N LYS A 125 9.83 -8.13 -10.04
CA LYS A 125 10.62 -7.96 -11.27
C LYS A 125 9.80 -7.25 -12.35
N PRO A 126 10.46 -6.50 -13.27
CA PRO A 126 9.78 -5.87 -14.40
C PRO A 126 8.85 -6.85 -15.11
N LYS A 127 7.61 -6.43 -15.37
CA LYS A 127 6.62 -7.26 -16.07
C LYS A 127 6.87 -7.28 -17.57
N ASP A 128 6.24 -8.23 -18.26
CA ASP A 128 6.39 -8.37 -19.71
C ASP A 128 6.05 -7.06 -20.44
N GLY A 129 6.96 -6.63 -21.32
CA GLY A 129 6.83 -5.36 -22.05
C GLY A 129 7.25 -4.11 -21.26
N VAL A 130 7.51 -4.22 -19.95
CA VAL A 130 8.03 -3.13 -19.11
C VAL A 130 9.56 -3.13 -19.16
N PRO A 131 10.23 -2.06 -19.62
CA PRO A 131 11.68 -2.06 -19.83
C PRO A 131 12.52 -2.21 -18.55
N SER A 132 12.02 -1.68 -17.43
CA SER A 132 12.70 -1.68 -16.13
C SER A 132 11.70 -1.37 -15.02
N VAL A 133 12.07 -1.60 -13.76
CA VAL A 133 11.27 -1.08 -12.64
C VAL A 133 11.28 0.45 -12.65
N GLY A 134 10.18 1.08 -12.24
CA GLY A 134 10.11 2.53 -12.08
C GLY A 134 10.79 3.03 -10.81
N ALA A 135 10.92 4.34 -10.68
CA ALA A 135 11.53 4.96 -9.51
C ALA A 135 10.63 4.79 -8.28
N VAL A 136 11.25 4.61 -7.11
CA VAL A 136 10.55 4.52 -5.83
C VAL A 136 11.05 5.64 -4.93
N SER A 137 10.14 6.36 -4.29
CA SER A 137 10.44 7.32 -3.23
C SER A 137 9.52 7.11 -2.03
N TRP A 138 10.04 7.46 -0.85
CA TRP A 138 9.35 7.28 0.43
C TRP A 138 9.15 8.62 1.10
N ALA A 139 7.91 8.93 1.47
CA ALA A 139 7.53 10.16 2.12
C ALA A 139 6.83 9.87 3.46
N THR A 140 6.92 10.82 4.39
CA THR A 140 6.21 10.75 5.67
C THR A 140 5.31 11.95 5.86
N GLY A 141 4.08 11.72 6.31
CA GLY A 141 3.13 12.79 6.62
C GLY A 141 1.68 12.38 6.52
N ASP A 142 0.81 13.34 6.79
CA ASP A 142 -0.64 13.18 6.64
C ASP A 142 -1.04 13.27 5.17
N PHE A 143 -1.59 12.18 4.64
CA PHE A 143 -2.09 12.11 3.26
C PHE A 143 -3.14 13.18 2.94
N PHE A 144 -3.94 13.60 3.93
CA PHE A 144 -4.97 14.62 3.75
C PHE A 144 -4.42 16.06 3.82
N SER A 145 -3.11 16.22 4.02
CA SER A 145 -2.40 17.50 4.00
C SER A 145 -1.48 17.62 2.78
N ASN A 146 -1.14 18.85 2.39
CA ASN A 146 -0.12 19.12 1.36
C ASN A 146 1.30 19.26 1.94
N ASP A 147 1.47 19.25 3.26
CA ASP A 147 2.76 19.53 3.90
C ASP A 147 3.84 18.51 3.53
N TRP A 148 3.45 17.26 3.26
CA TRP A 148 4.39 16.20 2.89
C TRP A 148 4.96 16.39 1.47
N LEU A 149 4.23 17.07 0.57
CA LEU A 149 4.69 17.35 -0.79
C LEU A 149 5.91 18.27 -0.74
N GLU A 150 5.80 19.39 -0.03
CA GLU A 150 6.90 20.35 0.14
C GLU A 150 8.11 19.71 0.82
N LYS A 151 7.87 18.97 1.92
CA LYS A 151 8.93 18.26 2.66
C LYS A 151 9.67 17.22 1.81
N SER A 152 8.99 16.66 0.80
CA SER A 152 9.54 15.65 -0.10
C SER A 152 10.07 16.24 -1.42
N ASN A 153 10.13 17.58 -1.54
CA ASN A 153 10.48 18.29 -2.77
C ASN A 153 9.60 17.93 -3.98
N ILE A 154 8.31 17.66 -3.72
CA ILE A 154 7.30 17.37 -4.73
C ILE A 154 6.49 18.64 -4.95
N SER A 155 6.36 19.06 -6.20
CA SER A 155 5.54 20.22 -6.57
C SER A 155 4.06 19.95 -6.27
N LYS A 156 3.32 20.95 -5.80
CA LYS A 156 1.87 20.84 -5.52
C LYS A 156 1.04 20.62 -6.78
N GLU A 157 1.61 20.93 -7.93
CA GLU A 157 1.08 20.73 -9.26
C GLU A 157 1.30 19.29 -9.77
N THR A 158 2.03 18.46 -9.02
CA THR A 158 2.22 17.05 -9.34
C THR A 158 0.87 16.35 -9.35
N THR A 159 0.61 15.64 -10.45
CA THR A 159 -0.55 14.77 -10.60
C THR A 159 -0.10 13.31 -10.56
N PHE A 160 -0.99 12.45 -10.09
CA PHE A 160 -0.78 11.00 -10.07
C PHE A 160 -1.75 10.35 -11.05
N ASP A 161 -1.21 9.49 -11.89
CA ASP A 161 -1.98 8.69 -12.85
C ASP A 161 -2.74 7.56 -12.15
N LEU A 162 -2.24 7.12 -10.99
CA LEU A 162 -2.85 6.10 -10.15
C LEU A 162 -2.65 6.43 -8.67
N ILE A 163 -3.72 6.36 -7.88
CA ILE A 163 -3.64 6.34 -6.42
C ILE A 163 -4.20 5.00 -5.97
N PHE A 164 -3.37 4.20 -5.29
CA PHE A 164 -3.77 2.91 -4.76
C PHE A 164 -3.83 2.97 -3.24
N ASP A 165 -5.04 3.18 -2.71
CA ASP A 165 -5.31 3.14 -1.28
C ASP A 165 -5.87 1.76 -0.92
N TYR A 166 -5.01 0.92 -0.37
CA TYR A 166 -5.39 -0.36 0.22
C TYR A 166 -5.14 -0.34 1.71
N THR A 167 -5.80 0.60 2.39
CA THR A 167 -5.93 0.56 3.84
C THR A 167 -6.98 -0.49 4.21
N SER A 168 -6.54 -1.61 4.76
CA SER A 168 -7.44 -2.51 5.48
C SER A 168 -7.89 -1.81 6.76
N SER A 169 -8.96 -1.02 6.66
CA SER A 169 -9.64 -0.51 7.85
C SER A 169 -10.11 -1.74 8.65
N PRO A 170 -9.64 -1.95 9.90
CA PRO A 170 -10.11 -3.06 10.73
C PRO A 170 -11.58 -2.89 11.15
N SER A 171 -12.26 -1.86 10.67
CA SER A 171 -13.63 -1.48 11.04
C SER A 171 -14.74 -2.16 10.22
N LEU A 172 -14.41 -2.99 9.23
CA LEU A 172 -15.39 -3.95 8.68
C LEU A 172 -15.04 -5.35 9.15
N GLU A 173 -15.48 -5.68 10.37
CA GLU A 173 -15.92 -7.05 10.61
C GLU A 173 -17.06 -7.32 9.62
N TRP A 174 -16.77 -8.02 8.52
CA TRP A 174 -17.81 -8.75 7.81
C TRP A 174 -18.24 -9.86 8.76
N GLY A 175 -19.28 -9.58 9.54
CA GLY A 175 -19.96 -10.58 10.33
C GLY A 175 -20.39 -11.71 9.41
N LYS A 176 -20.20 -12.94 9.84
CA LYS A 176 -20.59 -14.16 9.12
C LYS A 176 -22.10 -14.28 8.86
N GLY A 177 -22.90 -13.26 9.18
CA GLY A 177 -24.36 -13.21 9.01
C GLY A 177 -24.86 -12.34 7.85
N ASP A 178 -24.04 -11.44 7.30
CA ASP A 178 -24.56 -10.43 6.33
C ASP A 178 -24.66 -10.94 4.87
N LEU A 179 -24.38 -12.23 4.64
CA LEU A 179 -24.54 -12.88 3.33
C LEU A 179 -25.84 -13.69 3.20
N GLU A 180 -26.53 -14.00 4.31
CA GLU A 180 -27.80 -14.73 4.25
C GLU A 180 -29.02 -13.81 4.03
N ASP A 181 -28.92 -12.51 4.36
CA ASP A 181 -30.01 -11.54 4.20
C ASP A 181 -30.06 -10.82 2.84
N LEU A 182 -29.08 -11.07 1.95
CA LEU A 182 -28.95 -10.39 0.65
C LEU A 182 -29.37 -11.22 -0.57
N VAL A 183 -29.70 -12.49 -0.37
CA VAL A 183 -30.24 -13.38 -1.41
C VAL A 183 -31.42 -14.16 -0.84
N GLY A 184 -32.58 -13.49 -0.84
CA GLY A 184 -33.87 -14.16 -0.65
C GLY A 184 -34.10 -15.19 -1.75
N TRP A 185 -33.75 -16.45 -1.47
CA TRP A 185 -34.24 -17.61 -2.18
C TRP A 185 -35.17 -18.36 -1.23
N ASP A 186 -36.46 -18.10 -1.37
CA ASP A 186 -37.52 -18.93 -0.80
C ASP A 186 -37.46 -20.30 -1.48
N SER A 187 -37.55 -21.37 -0.70
CA SER A 187 -37.67 -22.75 -1.20
C SER A 187 -39.12 -23.11 -1.50
#